data_AF-A0A191UYX9-F1
#
_entry.id   AF-A0A191UYX9-F1
#
_cell.length_a   1.000
_cell.length_b   1.000
_cell.length_c   1.000
_cell.angle_alpha   90.00
_cell.angle_beta   90.00
_cell.angle_gamma   90.00
#
_symmetry.space_group_name_H-M   'P 1'
#
loop_
_entity.id
_entity.type
_entity.pdbx_description
1 polymer ?
#
loop_
_entity_poly.entity_id
_entity_poly.type
_entity_poly.pdbx_seq_one_letter_code
_entity_poly.pdbx_strand_id
1 'polypeptide(L)'
;MSDIHIDFGVLNRVRSDIEHIGEIMERPGNEMDKVDGASMGVSTLASRMNDFGDEWSYGIEQIRKYSGAAVKTLDKMKKAFEDIDDTLAEELRKAREQRA
;
A
#
# COMPACT_ATOMS: atom_id res chain seq x y z
N MET A 1 26.59 -1.96 13.44
CA MET A 1 25.65 -3.01 12.98
C MET A 1 24.28 -2.36 12.88
N SER A 2 23.86 -2.03 11.66
CA SER A 2 22.50 -1.67 11.34
C SER A 2 21.67 -2.95 11.49
N ASP A 3 21.03 -3.10 12.65
CA ASP A 3 20.12 -4.19 12.92
C ASP A 3 18.99 -4.13 11.88
N ILE A 4 18.93 -5.15 11.03
CA ILE A 4 17.93 -5.28 9.96
C ILE A 4 16.65 -5.74 10.63
N HIS A 5 16.05 -4.86 11.42
CA HIS A 5 14.60 -4.84 11.48
C HIS A 5 14.17 -4.36 10.11
N ILE A 6 13.99 -5.29 9.15
CA ILE A 6 12.93 -5.10 8.16
C ILE A 6 11.74 -4.73 9.04
N ASP A 7 11.30 -3.48 8.99
CA ASP A 7 10.26 -3.00 9.88
C ASP A 7 8.97 -3.71 9.43
N PHE A 8 8.78 -4.92 9.96
CA PHE A 8 7.62 -5.76 9.74
C PHE A 8 6.37 -5.00 10.16
N GLY A 9 6.49 -4.00 11.06
CA GLY A 9 5.45 -3.04 11.36
C GLY A 9 5.09 -2.16 10.16
N VAL A 10 6.06 -1.66 9.39
CA VAL A 10 5.78 -0.94 8.13
C VAL A 10 5.15 -1.87 7.09
N LEU A 11 5.65 -3.10 6.92
CA LEU A 11 5.05 -4.05 5.97
C LEU A 11 3.61 -4.40 6.33
N ASN A 12 3.35 -4.67 7.61
CA ASN A 12 2.00 -4.97 8.10
C ASN A 12 1.08 -3.76 7.97
N ARG A 13 1.57 -2.54 8.17
CA ARG A 13 0.79 -1.31 7.91
C ARG A 13 0.43 -1.18 6.44
N VAL A 14 1.40 -1.31 5.53
CA VAL A 14 1.14 -1.24 4.08
C VAL A 14 0.14 -2.31 3.66
N ARG A 15 0.25 -3.53 4.19
CA ARG A 15 -0.72 -4.60 3.94
C ARG A 15 -2.13 -4.22 4.43
N SER A 16 -2.25 -3.79 5.68
CA SER A 16 -3.54 -3.39 6.27
C SER A 16 -4.18 -2.22 5.50
N ASP A 17 -3.37 -1.27 5.06
CA ASP A 17 -3.83 -0.13 4.26
C ASP A 17 -4.39 -0.59 2.89
N ILE A 18 -3.73 -1.56 2.24
CA ILE A 18 -4.19 -2.16 0.97
C ILE A 18 -5.48 -2.96 1.17
N GLU A 19 -5.60 -3.73 2.25
CA GLU A 19 -6.84 -4.47 2.58
C GLU A 19 -8.01 -3.49 2.78
N HIS A 20 -7.79 -2.41 3.54
CA HIS A 20 -8.82 -1.38 3.78
C HIS A 20 -9.21 -0.61 2.51
N ILE A 21 -8.28 -0.36 1.58
CA ILE A 21 -8.60 0.17 0.25
C ILE A 21 -9.61 -0.73 -0.46
N GLY A 22 -9.40 -2.05 -0.43
CA GLY A 22 -10.30 -3.01 -1.08
C GLY A 22 -11.73 -2.85 -0.59
N GLU A 23 -11.90 -2.75 0.73
CA GLU A 23 -13.20 -2.53 1.37
C GLU A 23 -13.86 -1.22 0.91
N ILE A 24 -13.10 -0.11 0.86
CA ILE A 24 -13.58 1.19 0.39
C ILE A 24 -14.03 1.13 -1.08
N MET A 25 -13.30 0.40 -1.93
CA MET A 25 -13.60 0.31 -3.36
C MET A 25 -14.79 -0.60 -3.67
N GLU A 26 -15.03 -1.63 -2.86
CA GLU A 26 -16.14 -2.57 -3.04
C GLU A 26 -17.47 -2.02 -2.52
N ARG A 27 -17.46 -1.22 -1.44
CA ARG A 27 -18.68 -0.76 -0.78
C ARG A 27 -19.65 -0.02 -1.72
N PRO A 28 -19.22 0.99 -2.51
CA PRO A 28 -20.13 1.74 -3.36
C PRO A 28 -20.82 0.88 -4.42
N GLY A 29 -20.09 -0.08 -5.02
CA GLY A 29 -20.66 -1.03 -5.99
C GLY A 29 -21.69 -1.95 -5.35
N ASN A 30 -21.35 -2.51 -4.18
CA ASN A 30 -22.27 -3.36 -3.41
C ASN A 30 -23.54 -2.61 -2.96
N GLU A 31 -23.44 -1.31 -2.67
CA GLU A 31 -24.60 -0.49 -2.33
C GLU A 31 -25.51 -0.21 -3.53
N MET A 32 -24.93 -0.02 -4.72
CA MET A 32 -25.69 0.14 -5.96
C MET A 32 -26.39 -1.16 -6.37
N ASP A 33 -25.75 -2.32 -6.20
CA ASP A 33 -26.34 -3.63 -6.53
C ASP A 33 -27.52 -4.00 -5.64
N LYS A 34 -27.60 -3.45 -4.41
CA LYS A 34 -28.68 -3.74 -3.45
C LYS A 34 -30.00 -3.05 -3.78
N VAL A 35 -30.03 -2.15 -4.75
CA VAL A 35 -31.22 -1.37 -5.07
C VAL A 35 -31.68 -1.67 -6.49
N ASP A 36 -32.95 -2.05 -6.63
CA ASP A 36 -33.58 -2.22 -7.93
C ASP A 36 -33.78 -0.86 -8.60
N GLY A 37 -33.05 -0.61 -9.70
CA GLY A 37 -33.11 0.63 -10.47
C GLY A 37 -34.50 0.96 -11.01
N ALA A 38 -35.39 -0.03 -11.19
CA ALA A 38 -36.77 0.20 -11.60
C ALA A 38 -37.64 0.82 -10.49
N SER A 39 -37.23 0.65 -9.23
CA SER A 39 -37.90 1.19 -8.04
C SER A 39 -37.36 2.54 -7.57
N MET A 40 -36.22 2.98 -8.11
CA MET A 40 -35.64 4.28 -7.78
C MET A 40 -36.30 5.43 -8.53
N GLY A 41 -36.71 6.47 -7.80
CA GLY A 41 -37.02 7.77 -8.40
C GLY A 41 -35.75 8.51 -8.84
N VAL A 42 -35.87 9.39 -9.84
CA VAL A 42 -34.74 10.15 -10.43
C VAL A 42 -33.92 10.90 -9.37
N SER A 43 -34.56 11.47 -8.35
CA SER A 43 -33.86 12.17 -7.28
C SER A 43 -33.01 11.24 -6.40
N THR A 44 -33.51 10.03 -6.11
CA THR A 44 -32.78 9.03 -5.33
C THR A 44 -31.59 8.51 -6.10
N LEU A 45 -31.77 8.27 -7.40
CA LEU A 45 -30.70 7.86 -8.30
C LEU A 45 -29.59 8.92 -8.36
N ALA A 46 -29.94 10.20 -8.52
CA ALA A 46 -28.96 11.29 -8.55
C ALA A 46 -28.16 11.39 -7.25
N SER A 47 -28.82 11.25 -6.09
CA SER A 47 -28.12 11.22 -4.80
C SER A 47 -27.15 10.06 -4.70
N ARG A 48 -27.59 8.84 -5.04
CA ARG A 48 -26.75 7.64 -4.97
C ARG A 48 -25.57 7.68 -5.94
N MET A 49 -25.75 8.28 -7.12
CA MET A 49 -24.67 8.50 -8.08
C MET A 49 -23.63 9.49 -7.55
N ASN A 50 -24.04 10.54 -6.84
CA ASN A 50 -23.12 11.46 -6.18
C ASN A 50 -22.36 10.75 -5.05
N ASP A 51 -23.07 10.05 -4.16
CA ASP A 51 -22.47 9.31 -3.05
C ASP A 51 -21.45 8.28 -3.56
N PHE A 52 -21.82 7.54 -4.63
CA PHE A 52 -20.91 6.64 -5.32
C PHE A 52 -19.67 7.37 -5.82
N GLY A 53 -19.85 8.48 -6.55
CA GLY A 53 -18.75 9.26 -7.11
C GLY A 53 -17.78 9.79 -6.05
N ASP A 54 -18.30 10.25 -4.92
CA ASP A 54 -17.52 10.77 -3.80
C ASP A 54 -16.71 9.65 -3.12
N GLU A 55 -17.34 8.52 -2.81
CA GLU A 55 -16.66 7.38 -2.20
C GLU A 55 -15.61 6.76 -3.14
N TRP A 56 -15.89 6.66 -4.44
CA TRP A 56 -14.94 6.14 -5.42
C TRP A 56 -13.74 7.07 -5.62
N SER A 57 -13.98 8.38 -5.66
CA SER A 57 -12.92 9.38 -5.75
C SER A 57 -12.00 9.33 -4.53
N TYR A 58 -12.59 9.19 -3.34
CA TYR A 58 -11.84 8.99 -2.10
C TYR A 58 -11.00 7.70 -2.12
N GLY A 59 -11.59 6.59 -2.56
CA GLY A 59 -10.88 5.31 -2.69
C GLY A 59 -9.66 5.39 -3.61
N ILE A 60 -9.78 6.04 -4.76
CA ILE A 60 -8.63 6.30 -5.67
C ILE A 60 -7.54 7.13 -4.99
N GLU A 61 -7.92 8.17 -4.23
CA GLU A 61 -6.96 8.99 -3.51
C GLU A 61 -6.19 8.17 -2.46
N GLN A 62 -6.89 7.30 -1.72
CA GLN A 62 -6.25 6.38 -0.78
C GLN A 62 -5.31 5.40 -1.48
N ILE A 63 -5.71 4.81 -2.62
CA ILE A 63 -4.84 3.95 -3.45
C ILE A 63 -3.54 4.67 -3.79
N ARG A 64 -3.64 5.91 -4.26
CA ARG A 64 -2.46 6.70 -4.64
C ARG A 64 -1.53 6.96 -3.45
N LYS A 65 -2.10 7.30 -2.31
CA LYS A 65 -1.35 7.56 -1.07
C LYS A 65 -0.60 6.31 -0.60
N TYR A 66 -1.30 5.18 -0.48
CA TYR A 66 -0.72 3.96 0.08
C TYR A 66 0.22 3.25 -0.90
N SER A 67 -0.05 3.26 -2.20
CA SER A 67 0.90 2.79 -3.21
C SER A 67 2.21 3.61 -3.17
N GLY A 68 2.13 4.94 -3.02
CA GLY A 68 3.31 5.78 -2.82
C GLY A 68 4.09 5.45 -1.55
N ALA A 69 3.40 5.12 -0.45
CA ALA A 69 4.04 4.69 0.80
C ALA A 69 4.70 3.31 0.68
N ALA A 70 4.05 2.37 -0.04
CA ALA A 70 4.58 1.05 -0.33
C ALA A 70 5.87 1.14 -1.16
N VAL A 71 5.88 1.95 -2.23
CA VAL A 71 7.08 2.18 -3.06
C VAL A 71 8.23 2.71 -2.22
N LYS A 72 8.00 3.75 -1.40
CA LYS A 72 9.04 4.29 -0.49
C LYS A 72 9.58 3.26 0.49
N THR A 73 8.74 2.34 0.94
CA THR A 73 9.14 1.27 1.84
C THR A 73 10.02 0.26 1.11
N LEU A 74 9.62 -0.17 -0.08
CA LEU A 74 10.41 -1.06 -0.92
C LEU A 74 11.77 -0.45 -1.27
N ASP A 75 11.83 0.85 -1.59
CA ASP A 75 13.09 1.56 -1.83
C ASP A 75 14.02 1.53 -0.60
N LYS A 76 13.46 1.72 0.60
CA LYS A 76 14.23 1.62 1.85
C LYS A 76 14.76 0.20 2.08
N MET A 77 13.94 -0.81 1.81
CA MET A 77 14.36 -2.21 1.92
C MET A 77 15.50 -2.51 0.95
N LYS A 78 15.37 -2.11 -0.32
CA LYS A 78 16.41 -2.25 -1.33
C LYS A 78 17.72 -1.63 -0.86
N LYS A 79 17.69 -0.37 -0.40
CA LYS A 79 18.88 0.31 0.11
C LYS A 79 19.50 -0.41 1.31
N ALA A 80 18.69 -0.89 2.23
CA ALA A 80 19.20 -1.64 3.38
C ALA A 80 19.93 -2.92 2.93
N PHE A 81 19.38 -3.67 1.96
CA PHE A 81 20.05 -4.83 1.37
C PHE A 81 21.36 -4.48 0.68
N GLU A 82 21.39 -3.40 -0.12
CA GLU A 82 22.63 -2.91 -0.76
C GLU A 82 23.70 -2.56 0.27
N ASP A 83 23.34 -1.83 1.34
CA ASP A 83 24.27 -1.45 2.42
C ASP A 83 24.85 -2.68 3.16
N ILE A 84 24.04 -3.75 3.32
CA ILE A 84 24.48 -5.01 3.94
C ILE A 84 25.45 -5.75 3.03
N ASP A 85 25.13 -5.85 1.73
CA ASP A 85 25.97 -6.53 0.75
C ASP A 85 27.34 -5.84 0.65
N ASP A 86 27.37 -4.52 0.62
CA ASP A 86 28.59 -3.71 0.64
C ASP A 86 29.39 -3.94 1.93
N THR A 87 28.72 -3.94 3.08
CA THR A 87 29.36 -4.19 4.38
C THR A 87 29.97 -5.60 4.43
N LEU A 88 29.24 -6.60 3.94
CA LEU A 88 29.71 -7.99 3.90
C LEU A 88 30.91 -8.14 2.97
N ALA A 89 30.87 -7.53 1.79
CA ALA A 89 31.97 -7.54 0.83
C ALA A 89 33.25 -6.93 1.45
N GLU A 90 33.10 -5.82 2.17
CA GLU A 90 34.22 -5.15 2.83
C GLU A 90 34.83 -6.00 3.97
N GLU A 91 34.00 -6.62 4.81
CA GLU A 91 34.49 -7.49 5.88
C GLU A 91 35.16 -8.76 5.32
N LEU A 92 34.64 -9.34 4.22
CA LEU A 92 35.30 -10.46 3.53
C LEU A 92 36.65 -10.06 2.93
N ARG A 93 36.77 -8.85 2.39
CA ARG A 93 38.03 -8.31 1.87
C ARG A 93 39.06 -8.17 2.99
N LYS A 94 38.71 -7.52 4.10
CA LYS A 94 39.58 -7.38 5.29
C LYS A 94 40.03 -8.74 5.83
N ALA A 95 39.11 -9.71 5.92
CA ALA A 95 39.43 -11.05 6.41
C ALA A 95 40.41 -11.80 5.49
N ARG A 96 40.40 -11.54 4.17
CA ARG A 96 41.38 -12.09 3.24
C ARG A 96 42.75 -11.43 3.37
N GLU A 97 42.78 -10.11 3.51
CA GLU A 97 44.02 -9.34 3.70
C GLU A 97 44.73 -9.69 5.01
N GLN A 98 43.99 -10.01 6.08
CA GLN A 98 44.55 -10.46 7.36
C GLN A 98 45.08 -11.90 7.36
N ARG A 99 44.72 -12.70 6.34
CA ARG A 99 45.16 -14.09 6.18
C ARG A 99 46.32 -14.25 5.18
N ALA A 100 46.65 -13.20 4.44
CA ALA A 100 47.79 -13.13 3.51
C ALA A 100 49.04 -12.59 4.22
#